data_AF-A0A255TY87-F1
#
_entry.id   AF-A0A255TY87-F1
#
_cell.length_a   1.000
_cell.length_b   1.000
_cell.length_c   1.000
_cell.angle_alpha   90.00
_cell.angle_beta   90.00
_cell.angle_gamma   90.00
#
_symmetry.space_group_name_H-M   'P 1'
#
loop_
_entity.id
_entity.type
_entity.pdbx_description
1 polymer ?
#
loop_
_entity_poly.entity_id
_entity_poly.type
_entity_poly.pdbx_seq_one_letter_code
_entity_poly.pdbx_strand_id
1 'polypeptide(L)' 'MPTRRKIAMELYPDRSVRNAVRQLHADILRCKELHQKLLARNPDFDGMRNLTYREQRLIWEYLGEP' A
#
# COMPACT_ATOMS: atom_id res chain seq x y z
N MET A 1 -6.85 -1.39 12.46
CA MET A 1 -5.69 -1.28 11.57
C MET A 1 -6.13 -1.73 10.19
N PRO A 2 -6.06 -0.88 9.15
CA PRO A 2 -6.34 -1.28 7.78
C PRO A 2 -5.40 -2.43 7.35
N THR A 3 -5.87 -3.30 6.47
CA THR A 3 -5.05 -4.39 5.91
C THR A 3 -4.62 -4.02 4.50
N ARG A 4 -3.45 -4.51 4.05
CA ARG A 4 -3.02 -4.36 2.65
C ARG A 4 -4.08 -4.82 1.66
N ARG A 5 -4.84 -5.87 2.01
CA ARG A 5 -5.94 -6.38 1.18
C ARG A 5 -7.06 -5.38 1.02
N LYS A 6 -7.49 -4.72 2.11
CA LYS A 6 -8.56 -3.73 2.06
C LYS A 6 -8.16 -2.54 1.18
N ILE A 7 -6.99 -1.97 1.41
CA ILE A 7 -6.48 -0.82 0.64
C ILE A 7 -6.31 -1.18 -0.84
N ALA A 8 -5.78 -2.38 -1.13
CA ALA A 8 -5.66 -2.84 -2.50
C ALA A 8 -7.01 -2.98 -3.21
N MET A 9 -8.04 -3.46 -2.51
CA MET A 9 -9.39 -3.59 -3.08
C MET A 9 -10.09 -2.24 -3.26
N GLU A 10 -9.78 -1.25 -2.42
CA GLU A 10 -10.28 0.11 -2.58
C GLU A 10 -9.66 0.79 -3.80
N LEU A 11 -8.34 0.67 -4.00
CA LEU A 11 -7.64 1.29 -5.13
C LEU A 11 -7.80 0.54 -6.46
N TYR A 12 -8.02 -0.77 -6.42
CA TYR A 12 -8.16 -1.61 -7.61
C TYR A 12 -9.42 -2.49 -7.52
N PRO A 13 -10.62 -1.89 -7.51
CA PRO A 13 -11.87 -2.63 -7.29
C PRO A 13 -12.17 -3.63 -8.41
N ASP A 14 -11.70 -3.37 -9.63
CA ASP A 14 -11.91 -4.25 -10.80
C ASP A 14 -11.05 -5.51 -10.79
N ARG A 15 -10.14 -5.65 -9.82
CA ARG A 15 -9.17 -6.76 -9.77
C ARG A 15 -9.55 -7.77 -8.68
N SER A 16 -9.20 -9.03 -8.91
CA SER A 16 -9.25 -10.03 -7.84
C SER A 16 -8.31 -9.64 -6.69
N VAL A 17 -8.67 -9.96 -5.45
CA VAL A 17 -7.90 -9.58 -4.24
C VAL A 17 -6.40 -9.84 -4.37
N ARG A 18 -6.02 -11.00 -4.94
CA ARG A 18 -4.61 -11.36 -5.13
C ARG A 18 -3.91 -10.45 -6.13
N ASN A 19 -4.58 -10.11 -7.23
CA ASN A 19 -4.02 -9.24 -8.26
C ASN A 19 -4.00 -7.78 -7.80
N ALA A 20 -5.02 -7.33 -7.07
CA ALA A 20 -5.05 -6.01 -6.45
C ALA A 20 -3.87 -5.82 -5.49
N VAL A 21 -3.60 -6.79 -4.61
CA VAL A 21 -2.46 -6.70 -3.67
C VAL A 21 -1.11 -6.71 -4.40
N ARG A 22 -0.97 -7.51 -5.47
CA ARG A 22 0.25 -7.50 -6.30
C ARG A 22 0.45 -6.16 -7.00
N GLN A 23 -0.63 -5.59 -7.53
CA GLN A 23 -0.59 -4.28 -8.19
C GLN A 23 -0.20 -3.19 -7.20
N LEU A 24 -0.85 -3.16 -6.03
CA LEU A 24 -0.50 -2.23 -4.95
C LEU A 24 0.99 -2.32 -4.58
N HIS A 25 1.50 -3.53 -4.41
CA HIS A 25 2.91 -3.74 -4.10
C HIS A 25 3.84 -3.25 -5.22
N ALA A 26 3.49 -3.55 -6.47
CA ALA A 26 4.26 -3.09 -7.63
C ALA A 26 4.26 -1.55 -7.73
N ASP A 27 3.13 -0.90 -7.49
CA ASP A 27 3.01 0.56 -7.59
C ASP A 27 3.74 1.25 -6.42
N ILE A 28 3.70 0.69 -5.21
CA ILE A 28 4.54 1.13 -4.09
C ILE A 28 6.03 1.03 -4.47
N LEU A 29 6.49 -0.11 -5.00
CA LEU A 29 7.89 -0.29 -5.39
C LEU A 29 8.30 0.60 -6.58
N ARG A 30 7.37 0.91 -7.49
CA ARG A 30 7.60 1.80 -8.62
C ARG A 30 7.75 3.24 -8.16
N CYS A 31 7.04 3.64 -7.10
CA CYS A 31 7.20 4.93 -6.45
C CYS A 31 8.27 4.87 -5.35
N LYS A 32 9.55 5.01 -5.75
CA LYS A 32 10.69 4.93 -4.82
C LYS A 32 10.57 5.86 -3.61
N GLU A 33 10.03 7.06 -3.80
CA GLU A 33 9.87 8.03 -2.71
C GLU A 33 8.86 7.55 -1.66
N LEU A 34 7.71 7.01 -2.11
CA LEU A 34 6.72 6.40 -1.23
C LEU A 34 7.32 5.22 -0.46
N HIS A 35 7.97 4.30 -1.16
CA HIS A 35 8.59 3.12 -0.54
C HIS A 35 9.64 3.49 0.50
N GLN A 36 10.50 4.47 0.21
CA GLN A 36 11.48 4.97 1.17
C GLN A 36 10.83 5.62 2.39
N LYS A 37 9.76 6.42 2.21
CA LYS A 37 9.03 7.03 3.34
C LYS A 37 8.32 5.99 4.21
N LEU A 38 7.84 4.90 3.61
CA LEU A 38 7.25 3.76 4.34
C LEU A 38 8.31 3.03 5.15
N LEU A 39 9.46 2.68 4.53
CA LEU A 39 10.56 2.01 5.21
C LEU A 39 11.22 2.87 6.30
N ALA A 40 11.32 4.19 6.10
CA ALA A 40 11.85 5.12 7.10
C ALA A 40 10.98 5.18 8.36
N ARG A 41 9.68 4.91 8.25
CA ARG A 41 8.76 4.84 9.40
C ARG A 41 8.70 3.44 9.99
N ASN A 42 8.78 2.42 9.16
CA ASN A 42 8.66 1.03 9.53
C ASN A 42 9.60 0.17 8.66
N PRO A 43 10.79 -0.19 9.16
CA PRO A 43 11.77 -0.99 8.40
C PRO A 43 11.23 -2.35 7.95
N ASP A 44 10.25 -2.90 8.67
CA ASP A 44 9.62 -4.20 8.38
C ASP A 44 8.35 -4.08 7.52
N PHE A 45 8.09 -2.90 6.93
CA PHE A 45 6.87 -2.60 6.17
C PHE A 45 6.50 -3.70 5.17
N ASP A 46 7.47 -4.22 4.41
CA ASP A 46 7.25 -5.24 3.37
C ASP A 46 6.86 -6.61 3.92
N GLY A 47 7.26 -6.94 5.16
CA GLY A 47 6.86 -8.16 5.86
C GLY A 47 5.48 -8.05 6.53
N MET A 48 4.96 -6.84 6.72
CA MET A 48 3.73 -6.61 7.46
C MET A 48 2.46 -6.72 6.60
N ARG A 49 1.50 -7.50 7.10
CA ARG A 49 0.15 -7.63 6.50
C ARG A 49 -0.78 -6.48 6.85
N ASN A 50 -0.58 -5.93 8.05
CA ASN A 50 -1.36 -4.82 8.59
C ASN A 50 -0.63 -3.51 8.31
N LEU A 51 -1.41 -2.49 8.04
CA LEU A 51 -0.93 -1.13 7.85
C LEU A 51 -1.46 -0.26 8.98
N THR A 52 -0.65 0.70 9.38
CA THR A 52 -1.07 1.80 10.23
C THR A 52 -1.89 2.79 9.41
N TYR A 53 -2.77 3.55 10.06
CA TYR A 53 -3.53 4.62 9.39
C TYR A 53 -2.62 5.66 8.72
N ARG A 54 -1.42 5.87 9.25
CA ARG A 54 -0.43 6.79 8.68
C ARG A 54 0.18 6.24 7.38
N GLU A 55 0.51 4.95 7.34
CA GLU A 55 0.98 4.29 6.11
C GLU A 55 -0.11 4.25 5.04
N GLN A 56 -1.36 3.96 5.43
CA GLN A 56 -2.50 4.02 4.52
C GLN A 56 -2.64 5.40 3.88
N ARG A 57 -2.64 6.46 4.70
CA ARG A 57 -2.76 7.83 4.21
C ARG A 57 -1.63 8.19 3.25
N LEU A 58 -0.40 7.78 3.56
CA LEU A 58 0.75 8.01 2.69
C LEU A 58 0.59 7.27 1.34
N ILE A 59 0.08 6.05 1.35
CA ILE A 59 -0.21 5.28 0.13
C ILE A 59 -1.25 6.01 -0.72
N TRP A 60 -2.33 6.52 -0.12
CA TRP A 60 -3.36 7.29 -0.84
C TRP A 60 -2.83 8.62 -1.38
N GLU A 61 -2.00 9.35 -0.63
CA GLU A 61 -1.41 10.61 -1.09
C GLU A 61 -0.55 10.42 -2.36
N TYR A 62 0.08 9.26 -2.51
CA TYR A 62 0.99 8.97 -3.64
C TYR A 62 0.35 8.21 -4.79
N LEU A 63 -0.54 7.25 -4.50
CA LEU A 63 -1.18 6.40 -5.51
C LEU A 63 -2.58 6.89 -5.90
N GLY A 64 -3.12 7.89 -5.20
CA GLY A 64 -4.47 8.42 -5.35
C GLY A 64 -5.38 7.98 -4.20
N GLU A 65 -6.35 8.83 -3.84
CA GLU A 65 -7.48 8.41 -3.01
C GLU A 65 -8.43 7.55 -3.87
N PRO A 66 -8.93 6.42 -3.35
CA PRO A 66 -9.86 5.54 -4.04
C PRO A 66 -11.24 6.17 -4.26
#